data_AF-A0A223M8P9-F1
#
_entry.id   AF-A0A223M8P9-F1
#
_cell.length_a   1.000
_cell.length_b   1.000
_cell.length_c   1.000
_cell.angle_alpha   90.00
_cell.angle_beta   90.00
_cell.angle_gamma   90.00
#
_symmetry.space_group_name_H-M   'P 1'
#
loop_
_entity.id
_entity.type
_entity.pdbx_description
1 polymer ?
#
loop_
_entity_poly.entity_id
_entity_poly.type
_entity_poly.pdbx_seq_one_letter_code
_entity_poly.pdbx_strand_id
1 'polypeptide(L)'
;MINQVTLIGRLASFVNIVKSNINKDYIFFTLAVDSKNGKTDFFTVFSFNERLLKLADLTTKGSPIALECRLHSFLKNNKRELSLILEDFKLLETKSQFEERKAKNFAELDLNKLKPSFEENKENSLVQNNFENNFQDWDLDLDNLVIQTEEVKKEEQSQVNEEQFRRIFDEWTKSQQQKDSQQ
;
A
#
# COMPACT_ATOMS: atom_id res chain seq x y z
N MET A 1 -21.93 -1.31 22.41
CA MET A 1 -21.56 -2.57 21.70
C MET A 1 -20.15 -2.37 21.14
N ILE A 2 -19.26 -3.35 21.30
CA ILE A 2 -17.85 -3.23 20.89
C ILE A 2 -17.71 -3.73 19.44
N ASN A 3 -17.16 -2.88 18.56
CA ASN A 3 -16.82 -3.23 17.19
C ASN A 3 -15.34 -3.65 17.15
N GLN A 4 -15.08 -4.95 17.19
CA GLN A 4 -13.75 -5.52 17.24
C GLN A 4 -13.65 -6.71 16.28
N VAL A 5 -12.54 -6.77 15.56
CA VAL A 5 -12.22 -7.82 14.60
C VAL A 5 -10.80 -8.31 14.89
N THR A 6 -10.64 -9.61 15.11
CA THR A 6 -9.32 -10.23 15.27
C THR A 6 -8.96 -10.97 13.99
N LEU A 7 -7.79 -10.66 13.42
CA LEU A 7 -7.27 -11.31 12.22
C LEU A 7 -5.92 -11.96 12.50
N ILE A 8 -5.69 -13.13 11.94
CA ILE A 8 -4.41 -13.82 11.99
C ILE A 8 -4.00 -14.07 10.54
N GLY A 9 -2.82 -13.59 10.17
CA GLY A 9 -2.37 -13.65 8.78
C GLY A 9 -0.88 -13.36 8.64
N ARG A 10 -0.47 -13.06 7.41
CA ARG A 10 0.90 -12.67 7.08
C ARG A 10 0.92 -11.31 6.42
N LEU A 11 1.94 -10.51 6.71
CA LEU A 11 2.14 -9.22 6.04
C LEU A 11 2.40 -9.44 4.53
N ALA A 12 1.54 -8.90 3.68
CA ALA A 12 1.72 -8.96 2.22
C ALA A 12 2.68 -7.87 1.72
N SER A 13 2.80 -6.77 2.46
CA SER A 13 3.69 -5.64 2.19
C SER A 13 4.54 -5.30 3.42
N PHE A 14 5.57 -4.47 3.24
CA PHE A 14 6.26 -3.85 4.36
C PHE A 14 5.33 -2.86 5.08
N VAL A 15 5.52 -2.71 6.39
CA VAL A 15 4.80 -1.69 7.16
C VAL A 15 5.40 -0.34 6.85
N ASN A 16 4.65 0.50 6.16
CA ASN A 16 5.09 1.84 5.79
C ASN A 16 4.68 2.82 6.89
N ILE A 17 5.63 3.60 7.39
CA ILE A 17 5.34 4.78 8.19
C ILE A 17 5.20 5.96 7.23
N VAL A 18 4.01 6.54 7.20
CA VAL A 18 3.68 7.66 6.33
C VAL A 18 3.26 8.83 7.19
N LYS A 19 3.71 10.03 6.79
CA LYS A 19 3.30 11.26 7.44
C LYS A 19 2.00 11.76 6.82
N SER A 20 0.97 11.97 7.63
CA SER A 20 -0.28 12.57 7.17
C SER A 20 -0.14 14.07 6.94
N ASN A 21 -1.07 14.64 6.16
CA ASN A 21 -1.17 16.08 5.93
C ASN A 21 -1.49 16.88 7.22
N ILE A 22 -1.93 16.20 8.29
CA ILE A 22 -2.16 16.78 9.63
C ILE A 22 -0.89 16.65 10.50
N ASN A 23 0.26 16.39 9.88
CA ASN A 23 1.57 16.26 10.54
C ASN A 23 1.63 15.14 11.59
N LYS A 24 0.77 14.12 11.46
CA LYS A 24 0.78 12.91 12.30
C LYS A 24 1.24 11.70 11.51
N ASP A 25 2.13 10.91 12.09
CA ASP A 25 2.59 9.68 11.49
C ASP A 25 1.54 8.59 11.64
N TYR A 26 1.39 7.78 10.60
CA TYR A 26 0.52 6.62 10.61
C TYR A 26 1.22 5.45 9.93
N ILE A 27 0.90 4.23 10.38
CA ILE A 27 1.32 3.03 9.68
C ILE A 27 0.26 2.60 8.67
N PHE A 28 0.72 2.04 7.56
CA PHE A 28 -0.13 1.48 6.53
C PHE A 28 0.51 0.21 5.95
N PHE A 29 -0.28 -0.87 5.88
CA PHE A 29 0.16 -2.14 5.32
C PHE A 29 -1.02 -3.01 4.89
N THR A 30 -0.70 -4.11 4.22
CA THR A 30 -1.68 -5.11 3.77
C THR A 30 -1.45 -6.43 4.48
N LEU A 31 -2.50 -7.00 5.06
CA LEU A 31 -2.51 -8.32 5.67
C LEU A 31 -3.15 -9.33 4.72
N ALA A 32 -2.45 -10.41 4.43
CA ALA A 32 -2.99 -11.59 3.76
C ALA A 32 -3.54 -12.58 4.80
N VAL A 33 -4.80 -12.95 4.66
CA VAL A 33 -5.50 -13.90 5.53
C VAL A 33 -5.99 -15.06 4.67
N ASP A 34 -5.50 -16.26 4.96
CA ASP A 34 -5.92 -17.46 4.24
C ASP A 34 -7.28 -17.95 4.75
N SER A 35 -8.20 -18.15 3.81
CA SER A 35 -9.49 -18.78 4.03
C SER A 35 -9.36 -20.29 3.97
N LYS A 36 -10.23 -21.00 4.71
CA LYS A 36 -10.33 -22.47 4.66
C LYS A 36 -10.59 -23.02 3.25
N ASN A 37 -11.12 -22.19 2.36
CA ASN A 37 -11.44 -22.55 0.99
C ASN A 37 -10.25 -22.38 0.02
N GLY A 38 -9.04 -22.11 0.53
CA GLY A 38 -7.83 -21.91 -0.27
C GLY A 38 -7.75 -20.55 -0.99
N LYS A 39 -8.67 -19.64 -0.67
CA LYS A 39 -8.63 -18.24 -1.13
C LYS A 39 -7.92 -17.40 -0.08
N THR A 40 -7.15 -16.41 -0.51
CA THR A 40 -6.49 -15.45 0.37
C THR A 40 -7.20 -14.10 0.24
N ASP A 41 -7.69 -13.58 1.37
CA ASP A 41 -8.27 -12.25 1.44
C ASP A 41 -7.20 -11.25 1.89
N PHE A 42 -7.20 -10.07 1.27
CA PHE A 42 -6.24 -9.01 1.56
C PHE A 42 -6.95 -7.85 2.24
N PHE A 43 -6.47 -7.50 3.43
CA PHE A 43 -7.02 -6.39 4.22
C PHE A 43 -6.01 -5.27 4.32
N THR A 44 -6.43 -4.07 3.96
CA THR A 44 -5.68 -2.86 4.23
C THR A 44 -5.88 -2.45 5.69
N VAL A 45 -4.77 -2.31 6.40
CA VAL A 45 -4.73 -1.97 7.82
C VAL A 45 -3.95 -0.67 8.00
N PHE A 46 -4.47 0.23 8.82
CA PHE A 46 -3.76 1.44 9.21
C PHE A 46 -3.88 1.73 10.71
N SER A 47 -2.99 2.56 11.24
CA SER A 47 -3.12 3.09 12.60
C SER A 47 -2.47 4.46 12.74
N PHE A 48 -3.13 5.33 13.50
CA PHE A 48 -2.60 6.62 13.96
C PHE A 48 -1.99 6.55 15.37
N ASN A 49 -1.97 5.36 15.98
CA ASN A 49 -1.45 5.18 17.33
C ASN A 49 0.08 5.15 17.31
N GLU A 50 0.71 6.16 17.91
CA GLU A 50 2.16 6.32 17.98
C GLU A 50 2.86 5.09 18.60
N ARG A 51 2.20 4.42 19.56
CA ARG A 51 2.75 3.19 20.19
C ARG A 51 2.93 2.06 19.19
N LEU A 52 2.11 2.03 18.13
CA LEU A 52 2.12 0.99 17.12
C LEU A 52 3.08 1.29 15.97
N LEU A 53 3.69 2.48 15.90
CA LEU A 53 4.68 2.82 14.87
C LEU A 53 5.89 1.87 14.90
N LYS A 54 6.26 1.39 16.09
CA LYS A 54 7.34 0.39 16.30
C LYS A 54 7.08 -0.94 15.58
N LEU A 55 5.85 -1.20 15.14
CA LEU A 55 5.52 -2.38 14.36
C LEU A 55 6.38 -2.51 13.10
N ALA A 56 6.76 -1.38 12.49
CA ALA A 56 7.59 -1.36 11.29
C ALA A 56 8.99 -1.95 11.53
N ASP A 57 9.55 -1.76 12.73
CA ASP A 57 10.88 -2.28 13.08
C ASP A 57 10.83 -3.76 13.50
N LEU A 58 9.67 -4.18 14.02
CA LEU A 58 9.44 -5.52 14.58
C LEU A 58 8.94 -6.53 13.54
N THR A 59 8.62 -6.08 12.33
CA THR A 59 8.04 -6.93 11.29
C THR A 59 8.62 -6.63 9.92
N THR A 60 8.49 -7.60 9.02
CA THR A 60 8.89 -7.48 7.61
C THR A 60 7.82 -8.13 6.72
N LYS A 61 7.88 -7.92 5.41
CA LYS A 61 7.07 -8.68 4.44
C LYS A 61 7.11 -10.19 4.74
N GLY A 62 5.94 -10.82 4.78
CA GLY A 62 5.73 -12.24 5.06
C GLY A 62 5.65 -12.61 6.55
N SER A 63 5.80 -11.65 7.47
CA SER A 63 5.79 -11.93 8.91
C SER A 63 4.41 -12.36 9.40
N PRO A 64 4.30 -13.45 10.18
CA PRO A 64 3.05 -13.90 10.75
C PRO A 64 2.66 -13.03 11.96
N ILE A 65 1.44 -12.53 11.95
CA ILE A 65 0.96 -11.57 12.95
C ILE A 65 -0.52 -11.78 13.26
N ALA A 66 -0.88 -11.62 14.53
CA ALA A 66 -2.26 -11.47 14.96
C ALA A 66 -2.55 -9.99 15.21
N LEU A 67 -3.66 -9.49 14.67
CA LEU A 67 -4.09 -8.11 14.79
C LEU A 67 -5.43 -8.05 15.51
N GLU A 68 -5.54 -7.11 16.43
CA GLU A 68 -6.81 -6.63 16.96
C GLU A 68 -7.14 -5.30 16.31
N CYS A 69 -8.24 -5.30 15.55
CA CYS A 69 -8.65 -4.17 14.74
C CYS A 69 -10.08 -3.75 15.05
N ARG A 70 -10.40 -2.53 14.64
CA ARG A 70 -11.77 -2.04 14.51
C ARG A 70 -12.13 -1.91 13.05
N LEU A 71 -13.32 -2.38 12.69
CA LEU A 71 -13.85 -2.17 11.35
C LEU A 71 -14.32 -0.72 11.22
N HIS A 72 -13.82 -0.01 10.21
CA HIS A 72 -14.28 1.32 9.87
C HIS A 72 -14.81 1.33 8.44
N SER A 73 -16.03 1.81 8.25
CA SER A 73 -16.64 1.94 6.93
C SER A 73 -16.75 3.41 6.56
N PHE A 74 -16.32 3.78 5.36
CA PHE A 74 -16.43 5.14 4.85
C PHE A 74 -16.97 5.12 3.42
N LEU A 75 -17.50 6.26 2.98
CA LEU A 75 -17.98 6.45 1.62
C LEU A 75 -16.87 7.08 0.78
N LYS A 76 -16.46 6.38 -0.28
CA LYS A 76 -15.54 6.87 -1.31
C LYS A 76 -16.18 6.69 -2.66
N ASN A 77 -16.36 7.78 -3.40
CA ASN A 77 -16.95 7.79 -4.74
C ASN A 77 -18.29 7.03 -4.82
N ASN A 78 -19.22 7.30 -3.88
CA ASN A 78 -20.50 6.60 -3.72
C ASN A 78 -20.42 5.08 -3.50
N LYS A 79 -19.23 4.53 -3.25
CA LYS A 79 -19.03 3.14 -2.83
C LYS A 79 -18.67 3.12 -1.35
N ARG A 80 -19.24 2.16 -0.62
CA ARG A 80 -18.87 1.91 0.77
C ARG A 80 -17.59 1.08 0.77
N GLU A 81 -16.51 1.67 1.27
CA GLU A 81 -15.26 0.98 1.49
C GLU A 81 -15.13 0.59 2.96
N LEU A 82 -14.42 -0.51 3.21
CA LEU A 82 -14.10 -1.01 4.53
C LEU A 82 -12.61 -0.90 4.75
N SER A 83 -12.22 -0.47 5.94
CA SER A 83 -10.83 -0.48 6.36
C SER A 83 -10.72 -0.90 7.81
N LEU A 84 -9.52 -1.35 8.18
CA LEU A 84 -9.23 -1.82 9.52
C LEU A 84 -8.30 -0.84 10.22
N ILE A 85 -8.76 -0.35 11.37
CA ILE A 85 -7.95 0.46 12.27
C ILE A 85 -7.31 -0.48 13.27
N LEU A 86 -5.99 -0.57 13.28
CA LEU A 86 -5.25 -1.40 14.23
C LEU A 86 -5.28 -0.76 15.62
N GLU A 87 -5.68 -1.54 16.63
CA GLU A 87 -5.71 -1.16 18.04
C GLU A 87 -4.59 -1.86 18.82
N ASP A 88 -4.33 -3.15 18.54
CA ASP A 88 -3.26 -3.93 19.16
C ASP A 88 -2.75 -5.05 18.24
N PHE A 89 -1.57 -5.60 18.51
CA PHE A 89 -1.00 -6.71 17.74
C PHE A 89 -0.18 -7.68 18.60
N LYS A 90 -0.04 -8.91 18.08
CA LYS A 90 0.85 -9.93 18.64
C LYS A 90 1.67 -10.58 17.54
N LEU A 91 2.99 -10.56 17.71
CA LEU A 91 3.92 -11.26 16.84
C LEU A 91 3.80 -12.77 17.07
N LEU A 92 3.74 -13.53 15.97
CA LEU A 92 3.58 -14.99 16.00
C LEU A 92 4.86 -15.73 15.61
N GLU A 93 6.00 -15.04 15.72
CA GLU A 93 7.30 -15.59 15.38
C GLU A 93 8.36 -15.28 16.43
N THR A 94 9.45 -16.05 16.39
CA THR A 94 10.63 -15.81 17.21
C THR A 94 11.56 -14.80 16.56
N LYS A 95 12.42 -14.16 17.36
CA LYS A 95 13.43 -13.23 16.86
C LYS A 95 14.34 -13.87 15.80
N SER A 96 14.73 -15.14 15.98
CA SER A 96 15.57 -15.86 15.02
C SER A 96 14.91 -15.97 13.64
N GLN A 97 13.62 -16.35 13.60
CA GLN A 97 12.85 -16.46 12.37
C GLN A 97 12.65 -15.10 11.68
N PHE A 98 12.47 -14.04 12.48
CA PHE A 98 12.36 -12.69 11.97
C PHE A 98 13.64 -12.24 11.27
N GLU A 99 14.81 -12.37 11.93
CA GLU A 99 16.10 -11.95 11.37
C GLU A 99 16.44 -12.74 10.09
N GLU A 100 16.19 -14.05 10.07
CA GLU A 100 16.39 -14.88 8.88
C GLU A 100 15.53 -14.39 7.71
N ARG A 101 14.26 -14.09 7.95
CA ARG A 101 13.35 -13.59 6.91
C ARG A 101 13.73 -12.19 6.45
N LYS A 102 14.10 -11.33 7.39
CA LYS A 102 14.56 -9.96 7.11
C LYS A 102 15.75 -10.01 6.16
N ALA A 103 16.77 -10.81 6.48
CA ALA A 103 17.94 -10.98 5.62
C ALA A 103 17.58 -11.47 4.20
N LYS A 104 16.68 -12.46 4.08
CA LYS A 104 16.20 -12.96 2.78
C LYS A 104 15.50 -11.87 1.95
N ASN A 105 14.57 -11.15 2.57
CA ASN A 105 13.82 -10.09 1.89
C ASN A 105 14.75 -8.96 1.37
N PHE A 106 15.76 -8.56 2.14
CA PHE A 106 16.70 -7.53 1.70
C PHE A 106 17.64 -8.02 0.59
N ALA A 107 18.11 -9.27 0.65
CA ALA A 107 18.90 -9.86 -0.43
C ALA A 107 18.12 -9.91 -1.76
N GLU A 108 16.83 -10.24 -1.73
CA GLU A 108 15.96 -10.24 -2.91
C GLU A 108 15.75 -8.84 -3.50
N LEU A 109 15.62 -7.81 -2.65
CA LEU A 109 15.48 -6.42 -3.10
C LEU A 109 16.74 -5.92 -3.82
N ASP A 110 17.92 -6.26 -3.32
CA ASP A 110 19.18 -5.81 -3.93
C ASP A 110 19.49 -6.54 -5.24
N LEU A 111 19.11 -7.82 -5.37
CA LEU A 111 19.20 -8.56 -6.64
C LEU A 111 18.26 -8.00 -7.71
N ASN A 112 17.07 -7.52 -7.33
CA ASN A 112 16.14 -6.91 -8.27
C ASN A 112 16.57 -5.51 -8.73
N LYS A 113 17.35 -4.77 -7.95
CA LYS A 113 17.97 -3.51 -8.39
C LYS A 113 19.09 -3.71 -9.42
N LEU A 114 19.71 -4.90 -9.44
CA LEU A 114 20.81 -5.24 -10.36
C LEU A 114 20.33 -5.84 -11.68
N LYS A 115 19.05 -6.17 -11.83
CA LYS A 115 18.46 -6.59 -13.10
C LYS A 115 17.90 -5.34 -13.80
N PRO A 116 18.53 -4.83 -14.89
CA PRO A 116 17.83 -3.87 -15.74
C PRO A 116 16.57 -4.57 -16.28
N SER A 117 15.42 -3.91 -16.17
CA SER A 117 14.18 -4.37 -16.80
C SER A 117 14.38 -4.34 -18.31
N PHE A 118 14.77 -5.46 -18.90
CA PHE A 118 14.73 -5.64 -20.34
C PHE A 118 13.29 -6.03 -20.69
N GLU A 119 12.45 -5.03 -20.98
CA GLU A 119 11.20 -5.25 -21.69
C GLU A 119 11.54 -5.57 -23.15
N GLU A 120 11.80 -6.84 -23.42
CA GLU A 120 11.72 -7.38 -24.78
C GLU A 120 10.23 -7.52 -25.14
N ASN A 121 9.70 -6.48 -25.80
CA ASN A 121 8.50 -6.63 -26.62
C ASN A 121 8.80 -7.64 -27.74
N LYS A 122 8.46 -8.91 -27.51
CA LYS A 122 8.29 -9.86 -28.61
C LYS A 122 6.92 -9.65 -29.23
N GLU A 123 6.85 -8.69 -30.14
CA GLU A 123 5.89 -8.75 -31.22
C GLU A 123 6.17 -10.01 -32.06
N ASN A 124 5.10 -10.76 -32.33
CA ASN A 124 5.12 -11.97 -33.13
C ASN A 124 5.69 -11.68 -34.52
N SER A 125 6.72 -12.43 -34.89
CA SER A 125 7.27 -12.50 -36.24
C SER A 125 6.23 -13.03 -37.23
N LEU A 126 6.07 -12.38 -38.39
CA LEU A 126 5.98 -13.08 -39.68
C LEU A 126 6.44 -12.17 -40.85
N VAL A 127 7.53 -12.63 -41.49
CA VAL A 127 7.93 -12.50 -42.90
C VAL A 127 8.61 -11.19 -43.39
N GLN A 128 9.95 -11.25 -43.33
CA GLN A 128 10.97 -10.93 -44.35
C GLN A 128 10.57 -10.12 -45.60
N ASN A 129 11.35 -9.07 -45.93
CA ASN A 129 12.39 -9.13 -46.97
C ASN A 129 13.15 -7.79 -47.17
N ASN A 130 14.49 -7.93 -47.22
CA ASN A 130 15.57 -7.12 -47.82
C ASN A 130 15.22 -5.84 -48.60
N PHE A 131 15.96 -4.74 -48.36
CA PHE A 131 16.95 -4.17 -49.28
C PHE A 131 17.65 -2.92 -48.68
N GLU A 132 18.79 -2.61 -49.29
CA GLU A 132 19.92 -1.76 -48.87
C GLU A 132 19.69 -0.23 -48.74
N ASN A 133 20.61 0.41 -48.00
CA ASN A 133 21.21 1.74 -48.19
C ASN A 133 20.31 2.95 -48.55
N ASN A 134 20.22 3.94 -47.64
CA ASN A 134 20.80 5.29 -47.81
C ASN A 134 20.12 6.33 -46.89
N PHE A 135 20.95 7.14 -46.24
CA PHE A 135 20.60 8.45 -45.68
C PHE A 135 20.01 9.35 -46.77
N GLN A 136 18.79 9.87 -46.61
CA GLN A 136 18.50 11.32 -46.73
C GLN A 136 17.04 11.65 -46.40
N ASP A 137 16.92 12.78 -45.68
CA ASP A 137 15.79 13.70 -45.53
C ASP A 137 14.45 13.15 -45.03
N TRP A 138 14.03 13.62 -43.84
CA TRP A 138 12.80 14.40 -43.76
C TRP A 138 12.79 15.34 -42.55
N ASP A 139 12.50 16.59 -42.89
CA ASP A 139 12.41 17.77 -42.05
C ASP A 139 11.39 17.64 -40.92
N LEU A 140 11.71 18.37 -39.87
CA LEU A 140 10.86 18.74 -38.74
C LEU A 140 9.54 19.35 -39.21
N ASP A 141 8.43 18.85 -38.65
CA ASP A 141 7.26 19.67 -38.32
C ASP A 141 6.84 19.38 -36.86
N LEU A 142 7.65 19.90 -35.95
CA LEU A 142 7.21 20.24 -34.59
C LEU A 142 6.31 21.48 -34.72
N ASP A 143 4.99 21.30 -34.83
CA ASP A 143 3.99 22.27 -34.36
C ASP A 143 2.56 21.76 -34.60
N ASN A 144 2.06 20.96 -33.66
CA ASN A 144 0.70 21.03 -33.10
C ASN A 144 0.36 19.72 -32.39
N LEU A 145 0.62 19.64 -31.09
CA LEU A 145 -0.15 18.77 -30.21
C LEU A 145 -0.41 19.51 -28.91
N VAL A 146 -1.64 20.02 -28.85
CA VAL A 146 -2.27 20.70 -27.72
C VAL A 146 -2.20 19.79 -26.49
N ILE A 147 -1.38 20.17 -25.51
CA ILE A 147 -1.39 19.57 -24.17
C ILE A 147 -2.45 20.30 -23.35
N GLN A 148 -3.66 19.74 -23.26
CA GLN A 148 -4.59 20.07 -22.18
C GLN A 148 -5.45 18.83 -21.87
N THR A 149 -5.10 18.04 -20.84
CA THR A 149 -6.07 17.22 -20.07
C THR A 149 -5.51 16.43 -18.86
N GLU A 150 -4.25 16.55 -18.44
CA GLU A 150 -3.73 15.74 -17.31
C GLU A 150 -3.65 16.43 -15.94
N GLU A 151 -3.66 17.76 -15.86
CA GLU A 151 -3.47 18.44 -14.56
C GLU A 151 -4.74 18.49 -13.69
N VAL A 152 -5.92 18.65 -14.31
CA VAL A 152 -7.19 18.82 -13.57
C VAL A 152 -7.61 17.55 -12.80
N LYS A 153 -7.23 16.35 -13.28
CA LYS A 153 -7.59 15.09 -12.59
C LYS A 153 -6.74 14.79 -11.36
N LYS A 154 -5.52 15.33 -11.26
CA LYS A 154 -4.66 15.11 -10.09
C LYS A 154 -5.12 15.93 -8.90
N GLU A 155 -5.54 17.18 -9.11
CA GLU A 155 -5.94 18.07 -8.02
C GLU A 155 -7.23 17.60 -7.33
N GLU A 156 -8.25 17.18 -8.09
CA GLU A 156 -9.51 16.67 -7.52
C GLU A 156 -9.32 15.33 -6.77
N GLN A 157 -8.47 14.43 -7.29
CA GLN A 157 -8.19 13.14 -6.62
C GLN A 157 -7.38 13.31 -5.33
N SER A 158 -6.48 14.29 -5.28
CA SER A 158 -5.72 14.61 -4.07
C SER A 158 -6.61 15.24 -2.98
N GLN A 159 -7.52 16.16 -3.35
CA GLN A 159 -8.43 16.82 -2.39
C GLN A 159 -9.47 15.86 -1.79
N VAL A 160 -10.02 14.94 -2.60
CA VAL A 160 -10.98 13.92 -2.11
C VAL A 160 -10.31 12.96 -1.12
N ASN A 161 -9.03 12.65 -1.31
CA ASN A 161 -8.27 11.82 -0.38
C ASN A 161 -8.02 12.58 0.95
N GLU A 162 -7.78 13.89 0.90
CA GLU A 162 -7.49 14.74 2.07
C GLU A 162 -8.66 14.86 3.04
N GLU A 163 -9.87 15.14 2.55
CA GLU A 163 -11.06 15.20 3.41
C GLU A 163 -11.38 13.85 4.04
N GLN A 164 -11.15 12.75 3.32
CA GLN A 164 -11.38 11.40 3.82
C GLN A 164 -10.44 11.08 4.98
N PHE A 165 -9.14 11.36 4.83
CA PHE A 165 -8.18 11.18 5.92
C PHE A 165 -8.51 12.02 7.14
N ARG A 166 -8.89 13.30 6.95
CA ARG A 166 -9.31 14.17 8.07
C ARG A 166 -10.52 13.61 8.81
N ARG A 167 -11.55 13.15 8.10
CA ARG A 167 -12.75 12.56 8.73
C ARG A 167 -12.43 11.31 9.53
N ILE A 168 -11.65 10.38 8.96
CA ILE A 168 -11.22 9.15 9.65
C ILE A 168 -10.42 9.49 10.91
N PHE A 169 -9.52 10.47 10.81
CA PHE A 169 -8.70 10.92 11.93
C PHE A 169 -9.52 11.59 13.04
N ASP A 170 -10.46 12.46 12.68
CA ASP A 170 -11.35 13.14 13.63
C ASP A 170 -12.29 12.15 14.34
N GLU A 171 -12.76 11.13 13.64
CA GLU A 171 -13.56 10.06 14.26
C GLU A 171 -12.73 9.17 15.18
N TRP A 172 -11.51 8.84 14.78
CA TRP A 172 -10.59 8.09 15.62
C TRP A 172 -10.26 8.84 16.92
N THR A 173 -9.92 10.12 16.84
CA THR A 173 -9.60 10.95 18.02
C THR A 173 -10.78 11.08 18.97
N LYS A 174 -12.00 11.33 18.46
CA LYS A 174 -13.23 11.32 19.27
C LYS A 174 -13.44 9.99 20.00
N SER A 175 -13.14 8.88 19.33
CA SER A 175 -13.27 7.57 19.95
C SER A 175 -12.24 7.32 21.05
N GLN A 176 -11.02 7.86 20.97
CA GLN A 176 -10.03 7.71 22.04
C GLN A 176 -10.44 8.53 23.28
N GLN A 177 -10.91 9.77 23.09
CA GLN A 177 -11.39 10.63 24.19
C GLN A 177 -12.57 10.03 24.97
N GLN A 178 -13.44 9.26 24.29
CA GLN A 178 -14.55 8.55 24.95
C GLN A 178 -14.09 7.37 25.80
N LYS A 179 -12.97 6.72 25.46
CA LYS A 179 -12.38 5.63 26.26
C LYS A 179 -11.73 6.19 27.53
N ASP A 180 -11.06 7.35 27.44
CA ASP A 180 -10.35 7.96 28.57
C ASP A 180 -11.31 8.62 29.59
N SER A 181 -12.52 9.02 29.17
CA SER A 181 -13.54 9.62 30.05
C SER A 181 -14.37 8.61 30.86
N GLN A 182 -14.16 7.30 30.66
CA GLN A 182 -14.89 6.22 31.34
C GLN A 182 -13.98 5.42 32.31
N GLN A 183 -12.76 5.89 32.55
CA GLN A 183 -11.85 5.40 33.58
C GLN A 183 -11.77 6.39 34.74
#